data_AF-A0A4P8RJ16-F1
#
_entry.id   AF-A0A4P8RJ16-F1
#
_cell.length_a   1.000
_cell.length_b   1.000
_cell.length_c   1.000
_cell.angle_alpha   90.00
_cell.angle_beta   90.00
_cell.angle_gamma   90.00
#
_symmetry.space_group_name_H-M   'P 1'
#
loop_
_entity.id
_entity.type
_entity.pdbx_description
1 polymer ?
#
loop_
_entity_poly.entity_id
_entity_poly.type
_entity_poly.pdbx_seq_one_letter_code
_entity_poly.pdbx_strand_id
1 'polypeptide(L)'
;MFGFFESEETKKVKSHITNLGALAKADGHVDPNEISFIISIGQKHGMSESEVRALLSDSTHVNPQVPSNDLERFDQIYDLVEMMLADGIVDESEMKFCIHMASRLGYSKSIVGVLVNKISMGVKDGYTREFIRQEAQSIFNN
;
A
#
# COMPACT_ATOMS: atom_id res chain seq x y z
N MET A 1 11.91 -0.78 -33.78
CA MET A 1 11.07 -1.41 -32.74
C MET A 1 11.53 -0.80 -31.42
N PHE A 2 10.86 0.25 -30.95
CA PHE A 2 11.23 0.92 -29.70
C PHE A 2 10.79 0.03 -28.54
N GLY A 3 11.74 -0.66 -27.91
CA GLY A 3 11.50 -1.33 -26.65
C GLY A 3 11.19 -0.27 -25.61
N PHE A 4 9.95 -0.26 -25.11
CA PHE A 4 9.58 0.57 -23.96
C PHE A 4 10.49 0.19 -22.80
N PHE A 5 11.37 1.11 -22.40
CA PHE A 5 12.19 0.93 -21.22
C PHE A 5 11.28 1.17 -20.02
N GLU A 6 10.76 0.09 -19.45
CA GLU A 6 10.00 0.16 -18.20
C GLU A 6 10.97 0.57 -17.09
N SER A 7 10.70 1.71 -16.44
CA SER A 7 11.55 2.19 -15.34
C SER A 7 11.43 1.23 -14.14
N GLU A 8 12.49 1.16 -13.33
CA GLU A 8 12.48 0.38 -12.10
C GLU A 8 11.39 0.85 -11.13
N GLU A 9 11.04 2.13 -11.18
CA GLU A 9 9.92 2.72 -10.44
C GLU A 9 8.58 2.16 -10.92
N THR A 10 8.34 2.11 -12.23
CA THR A 10 7.11 1.53 -12.80
C THR A 10 6.98 0.04 -12.41
N LYS A 11 8.06 -0.74 -12.44
CA LYS A 11 8.02 -2.15 -11.99
C LYS A 11 7.64 -2.28 -10.53
N LYS A 12 8.20 -1.43 -9.66
CA LYS A 12 7.85 -1.41 -8.23
C LYS A 12 6.37 -1.11 -8.03
N VAL A 13 5.85 -0.06 -8.66
CA VAL A 13 4.43 0.32 -8.57
C VAL A 13 3.53 -0.84 -9.02
N LYS A 14 3.84 -1.49 -10.15
CA LYS A 14 3.06 -2.66 -10.63
C LYS A 14 3.07 -3.81 -9.64
N SER A 15 4.22 -4.09 -9.03
CA SER A 15 4.36 -5.12 -7.99
C SER A 15 3.49 -4.78 -6.78
N HIS A 16 3.54 -3.53 -6.31
CA HIS A 16 2.71 -3.07 -5.19
C HIS A 16 1.21 -3.15 -5.50
N ILE A 17 0.78 -2.69 -6.66
CA ILE A 17 -0.63 -2.78 -7.12
C ILE A 17 -1.09 -4.24 -7.16
N THR A 18 -0.26 -5.15 -7.66
CA THR A 18 -0.58 -6.58 -7.72
C THR A 18 -0.74 -7.15 -6.32
N ASN A 19 0.14 -6.81 -5.39
CA ASN A 19 0.06 -7.23 -3.99
C ASN A 19 -1.17 -6.65 -3.28
N LEU A 20 -1.47 -5.36 -3.49
CA LEU A 20 -2.69 -4.73 -2.97
C LEU A 20 -3.94 -5.41 -3.51
N GLY A 21 -3.97 -5.74 -4.79
CA GLY A 21 -5.07 -6.50 -5.40
C GLY A 21 -5.22 -7.91 -4.82
N ALA A 22 -4.13 -8.58 -4.48
CA ALA A 22 -4.16 -9.89 -3.82
C ALA A 22 -4.68 -9.77 -2.38
N LEU A 23 -4.20 -8.78 -1.61
CA LEU A 23 -4.64 -8.50 -0.23
C LEU A 23 -6.12 -8.11 -0.17
N ALA A 24 -6.57 -7.24 -1.08
CA ALA A 24 -7.96 -6.82 -1.18
C ALA A 24 -8.92 -7.99 -1.53
N LYS A 25 -8.40 -9.08 -2.11
CA LYS A 25 -9.17 -10.29 -2.41
C LYS A 25 -9.08 -11.38 -1.35
N ALA A 26 -8.18 -11.26 -0.37
CA ALA A 26 -7.86 -12.31 0.59
C ALA A 26 -9.05 -12.78 1.45
N ASP A 27 -10.02 -11.91 1.71
CA ASP A 27 -11.25 -12.20 2.47
C ASP A 27 -12.44 -12.58 1.58
N GLY A 28 -12.24 -12.67 0.25
CA GLY A 28 -13.29 -12.96 -0.71
C GLY A 28 -14.27 -11.81 -0.98
N HIS A 29 -13.99 -10.60 -0.47
CA HIS A 29 -14.78 -9.40 -0.76
C HIS A 29 -13.86 -8.23 -1.12
N VAL A 30 -13.92 -7.84 -2.39
CA VAL A 30 -13.29 -6.60 -2.85
C VAL A 30 -14.37 -5.51 -2.88
N ASP A 31 -14.22 -4.47 -2.07
CA ASP A 31 -15.11 -3.33 -2.10
C ASP A 31 -14.84 -2.51 -3.39
N PRO A 32 -15.88 -2.06 -4.12
CA PRO A 32 -15.70 -1.15 -5.25
C PRO A 32 -14.84 0.10 -4.94
N ASN A 33 -14.90 0.59 -3.71
CA ASN A 33 -14.08 1.69 -3.23
C ASN A 33 -12.60 1.29 -3.18
N GLU A 34 -12.26 0.08 -2.74
CA GLU A 34 -10.87 -0.43 -2.72
C GLU A 34 -10.31 -0.54 -4.15
N ILE A 35 -11.11 -1.03 -5.11
CA ILE A 35 -10.69 -1.07 -6.52
C ILE A 35 -10.47 0.33 -7.08
N SER A 36 -11.42 1.25 -6.83
CA SER A 36 -11.28 2.64 -7.26
C SER A 36 -10.03 3.28 -6.67
N PHE A 37 -9.68 2.90 -5.45
CA PHE A 37 -8.49 3.35 -4.74
C PHE A 37 -7.19 2.84 -5.39
N ILE A 38 -7.12 1.55 -5.70
CA ILE A 38 -5.93 0.98 -6.34
C ILE A 38 -5.75 1.56 -7.75
N ILE A 39 -6.85 1.83 -8.46
CA ILE A 39 -6.85 2.53 -9.76
C ILE A 39 -6.29 3.93 -9.62
N SER A 40 -6.72 4.71 -8.61
CA SER A 40 -6.21 6.07 -8.42
C SER A 40 -4.71 6.08 -8.14
N ILE A 41 -4.21 5.14 -7.33
CA ILE A 41 -2.77 4.97 -7.08
C ILE A 41 -2.02 4.73 -8.40
N GLY A 42 -2.45 3.77 -9.21
CA GLY A 42 -1.79 3.50 -10.50
C GLY A 42 -1.82 4.70 -11.45
N GLN A 43 -2.93 5.44 -11.49
CA GLN A 43 -3.04 6.68 -12.28
C GLN A 43 -2.10 7.78 -11.78
N LYS A 44 -1.96 7.96 -10.46
CA LYS A 44 -0.98 8.90 -9.86
C LYS A 44 0.46 8.56 -10.29
N HIS A 45 0.76 7.28 -10.50
CA HIS A 45 2.06 6.79 -10.99
C HIS A 45 2.15 6.61 -12.52
N GLY A 46 1.23 7.22 -13.29
CA GLY A 46 1.31 7.28 -14.75
C GLY A 46 0.78 6.06 -15.50
N MET A 47 0.06 5.17 -14.82
CA MET A 47 -0.59 4.00 -15.44
C MET A 47 -2.02 4.34 -15.89
N SER A 48 -2.47 3.71 -16.98
CA SER A 48 -3.88 3.76 -17.39
C SER A 48 -4.75 2.89 -16.48
N GLU A 49 -6.02 3.24 -16.35
CA GLU A 49 -6.99 2.43 -15.61
C GLU A 49 -7.05 0.98 -16.13
N SER A 50 -6.96 0.79 -17.45
CA SER A 50 -6.93 -0.54 -18.07
C SER A 50 -5.73 -1.37 -17.62
N GLU A 51 -4.55 -0.76 -17.47
CA GLU A 51 -3.35 -1.45 -17.00
C GLU A 51 -3.50 -1.85 -15.53
N VAL A 52 -4.02 -0.97 -14.68
CA VAL A 52 -4.27 -1.30 -13.28
C VAL A 52 -5.30 -2.42 -13.15
N ARG A 53 -6.40 -2.36 -13.91
CA ARG A 53 -7.43 -3.41 -13.93
C ARG A 53 -6.89 -4.75 -14.42
N ALA A 54 -5.96 -4.75 -15.38
CA ALA A 54 -5.27 -5.96 -15.81
C ALA A 54 -4.45 -6.57 -14.67
N LEU A 55 -3.64 -5.77 -13.96
CA LEU A 55 -2.88 -6.23 -12.79
C LEU A 55 -3.78 -6.75 -11.67
N LEU A 56 -4.88 -6.04 -11.40
CA LEU A 56 -5.89 -6.48 -10.44
C LEU A 56 -6.55 -7.78 -10.89
N SER A 57 -6.73 -8.03 -12.19
CA SER A 57 -7.31 -9.29 -12.68
C SER A 57 -6.32 -10.45 -12.52
N ASP A 58 -5.04 -10.20 -12.83
CA ASP A 58 -3.95 -11.16 -12.69
C ASP A 58 -3.63 -11.50 -11.22
N SER A 59 -3.92 -10.59 -10.29
CA SER A 59 -3.73 -10.81 -8.85
C SER A 59 -4.56 -11.97 -8.28
N THR A 60 -5.55 -12.47 -9.03
CA THR A 60 -6.34 -13.67 -8.65
C THR A 60 -5.49 -14.94 -8.52
N HIS A 61 -4.37 -15.00 -9.24
CA HIS A 61 -3.44 -16.13 -9.20
C HIS A 61 -2.29 -15.94 -8.21
N VAL A 62 -2.20 -14.77 -7.59
CA VAL A 62 -1.18 -14.45 -6.60
C VAL A 62 -1.76 -14.73 -5.22
N ASN A 63 -1.23 -15.73 -4.53
CA ASN A 63 -1.57 -15.92 -3.12
C ASN A 63 -1.12 -14.67 -2.35
N PRO A 64 -2.02 -13.96 -1.63
CA PRO A 64 -1.62 -12.85 -0.78
C PRO A 64 -0.64 -13.39 0.25
N GLN A 65 0.65 -13.09 0.06
CA GLN A 65 1.68 -13.40 1.03
C GLN A 65 1.56 -12.33 2.12
N VAL A 66 0.64 -12.55 3.07
CA VAL A 66 0.68 -11.80 4.33
C VAL A 66 2.03 -12.14 4.94
N PRO A 67 2.95 -11.17 5.07
CA PRO A 67 4.28 -11.49 5.54
C PRO A 67 4.22 -12.11 6.94
N SER A 68 5.11 -13.05 7.20
CA SER A 68 5.22 -13.70 8.51
C SER A 68 5.99 -12.85 9.51
N ASN A 69 6.78 -11.89 9.03
CA ASN A 69 7.61 -11.00 9.84
C ASN A 69 7.02 -9.58 9.88
N ASP A 70 7.08 -8.95 11.06
CA ASP A 70 6.60 -7.59 11.29
C ASP A 70 7.36 -6.54 10.47
N LEU A 71 8.63 -6.80 10.14
CA LEU A 71 9.42 -5.91 9.28
C LEU A 71 8.82 -5.82 7.87
N GLU A 72 8.51 -6.97 7.27
CA GLU A 72 7.95 -7.01 5.91
C GLU A 72 6.51 -6.46 5.88
N ARG A 73 5.73 -6.69 6.94
CA ARG A 73 4.41 -6.05 7.09
C ARG A 73 4.55 -4.53 7.17
N PHE A 74 5.55 -4.05 7.89
CA PHE A 74 5.82 -2.62 8.04
C PHE A 74 6.22 -2.01 6.70
N ASP A 75 7.13 -2.66 5.97
CA ASP A 75 7.55 -2.20 4.66
C ASP A 75 6.38 -2.12 3.68
N GLN A 76 5.48 -3.11 3.67
CA GLN A 76 4.29 -3.07 2.81
C GLN A 76 3.33 -1.92 3.15
N ILE A 77 3.05 -1.66 4.43
CA ILE A 77 2.19 -0.53 4.80
C ILE A 77 2.89 0.82 4.58
N TYR A 78 4.21 0.87 4.78
CA TYR A 78 5.01 2.06 4.49
C TYR A 78 4.95 2.40 3.00
N ASP A 79 5.24 1.43 2.14
CA ASP A 79 5.21 1.60 0.68
C ASP A 79 3.81 2.03 0.22
N LEU A 80 2.74 1.48 0.81
CA LEU A 80 1.37 1.90 0.53
C LEU A 80 1.15 3.37 0.90
N VAL A 81 1.48 3.78 2.13
CA VAL A 81 1.29 5.16 2.59
C VAL A 81 2.15 6.15 1.79
N GLU A 82 3.37 5.76 1.43
CA GLU A 82 4.28 6.54 0.58
C GLU A 82 3.70 6.75 -0.82
N MET A 83 3.18 5.70 -1.48
CA MET A 83 2.51 5.81 -2.78
C MET A 83 1.26 6.70 -2.70
N MET A 84 0.50 6.64 -1.59
CA MET A 84 -0.66 7.51 -1.43
C MET A 84 -0.28 8.98 -1.26
N LEU A 85 0.84 9.26 -0.59
CA LEU A 85 1.33 10.61 -0.32
C LEU A 85 2.13 11.22 -1.48
N ALA A 86 2.23 10.56 -2.63
CA ALA A 86 2.99 11.04 -3.77
C ALA A 86 2.56 12.44 -4.28
N ASP A 87 1.29 12.83 -4.08
CA ASP A 87 0.74 14.16 -4.39
C ASP A 87 0.71 15.12 -3.19
N GLY A 88 1.17 14.66 -2.01
CA GLY A 88 1.24 15.43 -0.77
C GLY A 88 -0.09 15.57 -0.02
N ILE A 89 -1.19 14.99 -0.52
CA ILE A 89 -2.52 15.11 0.08
C ILE A 89 -3.01 13.71 0.42
N VAL A 90 -3.42 13.51 1.67
CA VAL A 90 -4.15 12.31 2.09
C VAL A 90 -5.52 12.73 2.58
N ASP A 91 -6.55 12.31 1.86
CA ASP A 91 -7.93 12.47 2.29
C ASP A 91 -8.38 11.35 3.26
N GLU A 92 -9.54 11.55 3.91
CA GLU A 92 -10.05 10.59 4.90
C GLU A 92 -10.36 9.20 4.33
N SER A 93 -10.74 9.11 3.05
CA SER A 93 -10.99 7.84 2.37
C SER A 93 -9.70 7.08 2.11
N GLU A 94 -8.61 7.77 1.76
CA GLU A 94 -7.28 7.17 1.56
C GLU A 94 -6.72 6.64 2.88
N MET A 95 -6.89 7.41 3.96
CA MET A 95 -6.53 7.00 5.32
C MET A 95 -7.30 5.74 5.75
N LYS A 96 -8.62 5.70 5.50
CA LYS A 96 -9.45 4.51 5.79
C LYS A 96 -8.99 3.29 4.98
N PHE A 97 -8.62 3.48 3.71
CA PHE A 97 -8.08 2.42 2.88
C PHE A 97 -6.77 1.85 3.45
N CYS A 98 -5.82 2.71 3.83
CA CYS A 98 -4.58 2.26 4.48
C CYS A 98 -4.83 1.49 5.78
N ILE A 99 -5.75 1.96 6.61
CA ILE A 99 -6.14 1.28 7.86
C ILE A 99 -6.74 -0.10 7.56
N HIS A 100 -7.57 -0.21 6.53
CA HIS A 100 -8.15 -1.48 6.09
C HIS A 100 -7.05 -2.43 5.60
N MET A 101 -6.15 -1.97 4.74
CA MET A 101 -5.05 -2.78 4.20
C MET A 101 -4.09 -3.24 5.31
N ALA A 102 -3.72 -2.36 6.24
CA ALA A 102 -2.90 -2.72 7.38
C ALA A 102 -3.57 -3.76 8.30
N SER A 103 -4.90 -3.68 8.46
CA SER A 103 -5.64 -4.73 9.19
C SER A 103 -5.57 -6.08 8.47
N ARG A 104 -5.64 -6.10 7.13
CA ARG A 104 -5.48 -7.32 6.31
C ARG A 104 -4.05 -7.89 6.36
N LEU A 105 -3.04 -7.05 6.60
CA LEU A 105 -1.66 -7.47 6.85
C LEU A 105 -1.44 -8.10 8.23
N GLY A 106 -2.47 -8.11 9.09
CA GLY A 106 -2.41 -8.73 10.42
C GLY A 106 -2.14 -7.77 11.56
N TYR A 107 -2.16 -6.45 11.32
CA TYR A 107 -2.10 -5.47 12.41
C TYR A 107 -3.40 -5.44 13.22
N SER A 108 -3.28 -5.36 14.54
CA SER A 108 -4.45 -5.20 15.42
C SER A 108 -5.15 -3.87 15.16
N LYS A 109 -6.49 -3.87 15.24
CA LYS A 109 -7.32 -2.66 15.15
C LYS A 109 -6.95 -1.60 16.20
N SER A 110 -6.38 -1.99 17.33
CA SER A 110 -5.95 -1.07 18.39
C SER A 110 -4.75 -0.21 17.99
N ILE A 111 -3.88 -0.71 17.10
CA ILE A 111 -2.63 -0.06 16.73
C ILE A 111 -2.64 0.46 15.30
N VAL A 112 -3.49 -0.10 14.43
CA VAL A 112 -3.46 0.16 13.00
C VAL A 112 -3.62 1.64 12.65
N GLY A 113 -4.55 2.34 13.30
CA GLY A 113 -4.77 3.77 13.07
C GLY A 113 -3.57 4.62 13.50
N VAL A 114 -2.95 4.27 14.63
CA VAL A 114 -1.75 4.95 15.14
C VAL A 114 -0.58 4.71 14.21
N LEU A 115 -0.39 3.46 13.74
CA LEU A 115 0.67 3.08 12.82
C LEU A 115 0.57 3.86 11.51
N VAL A 116 -0.59 3.83 10.83
CA VAL A 116 -0.79 4.52 9.56
C VAL A 116 -0.61 6.02 9.73
N ASN A 117 -1.15 6.62 10.79
CA ASN A 117 -0.98 8.05 11.05
C ASN A 117 0.50 8.40 11.27
N LYS A 118 1.25 7.59 12.02
CA LYS A 118 2.66 7.85 12.29
C LYS A 118 3.52 7.75 11.03
N ILE A 119 3.24 6.77 10.16
CA ILE A 119 3.88 6.68 8.85
C ILE A 119 3.53 7.90 8.01
N SER A 120 2.24 8.29 7.96
CA SER A 120 1.78 9.42 7.17
C SER A 120 2.43 10.73 7.60
N MET A 121 2.46 11.01 8.91
CA MET A 121 3.15 12.17 9.46
C MET A 121 4.64 12.13 9.16
N GLY A 122 5.30 10.98 9.37
CA GLY A 122 6.73 10.90 9.15
C GLY A 122 7.15 11.09 7.70
N VAL A 123 6.38 10.56 6.75
CA VAL A 123 6.61 10.79 5.32
C VAL A 123 6.40 12.27 4.98
N LYS A 124 5.35 12.91 5.49
CA LYS A 124 5.10 14.36 5.29
C LYS A 124 6.20 15.24 5.87
N ASP A 125 6.73 14.86 7.03
CA ASP A 125 7.81 15.57 7.73
C ASP A 125 9.20 15.30 7.10
N GLY A 126 9.27 14.42 6.09
CA GLY A 126 10.51 14.09 5.39
C GLY A 126 11.47 13.21 6.21
N TYR A 127 10.97 12.49 7.21
CA TYR A 127 11.78 11.54 7.96
C TYR A 127 12.12 10.31 7.12
N THR A 128 13.25 9.67 7.44
CA THR A 128 13.68 8.45 6.77
C THR A 128 12.82 7.27 7.19
N ARG A 129 12.69 6.27 6.30
CA ARG A 129 11.99 5.00 6.55
C ARG A 129 12.51 4.32 7.83
N GLU A 130 13.83 4.33 8.05
CA GLU A 130 14.49 3.79 9.23
C GLU A 130 13.99 4.44 10.51
N PHE A 131 13.88 5.78 10.51
CA PHE A 131 13.44 6.53 11.67
C PHE A 131 11.97 6.24 11.98
N ILE A 132 11.10 6.31 10.97
CA ILE A 132 9.67 6.03 11.11
C ILE A 132 9.42 4.60 11.61
N ARG A 133 10.23 3.65 11.15
CA ARG A 133 10.19 2.26 11.61
C ARG A 133 10.56 2.11 13.09
N GLN A 134 11.66 2.73 13.54
CA GLN A 134 12.03 2.71 14.97
C GLN A 134 10.93 3.31 15.84
N GLU A 135 10.37 4.42 15.39
CA GLU A 135 9.25 5.09 16.03
C GLU A 135 7.98 4.24 16.06
N ALA A 136 7.72 3.44 15.03
CA ALA A 136 6.60 2.50 14.98
C ALA A 136 6.81 1.27 15.86
N GLN A 137 8.05 0.79 16.01
CA GLN A 137 8.38 -0.34 16.90
C GLN A 137 8.03 -0.07 18.36
N SER A 138 8.12 1.19 18.79
CA SER A 138 7.67 1.59 20.13
C SER A 138 6.18 1.35 20.39
N ILE A 139 5.36 1.29 19.34
CA ILE A 139 3.90 1.07 19.41
C ILE A 139 3.59 -0.41 19.65
N PHE A 140 4.41 -1.33 19.13
CA PHE A 140 4.20 -2.77 19.28
C PHE A 140 4.59 -3.31 20.66
N ASN A 141 5.45 -2.59 21.39
CA ASN A 141 6.02 -3.00 22.67
C ASN A 141 5.26 -2.48 23.89
N ASN A 142 4.09 -1.85 23.70
CA ASN A 142 3.28 -1.21 24.74
C ASN A 142 1.84 -1.73 24.71
#